data_AF-R0KWL0-F1
#
_entry.id   AF-R0KWL0-F1
#
_cell.length_a   1.000
_cell.length_b   1.000
_cell.length_c   1.000
_cell.angle_alpha   90.00
_cell.angle_beta   90.00
_cell.angle_gamma   90.00
#
_symmetry.space_group_name_H-M   'P 1'
#
loop_
_entity.id
_entity.type
_entity.pdbx_description
1 polymer ?
#
loop_
_entity_poly.entity_id
_entity_poly.type
_entity_poly.pdbx_seq_one_letter_code
_entity_poly.pdbx_strand_id
1 'polypeptide(L)'
;MDEYYGMKIKFMTRGGSIHGILKGLDEDKELFMIEIGEEEFKLDVNDVVDMEPEDEEGSTLVVSKVEASKVEEKLKDEKLKDEGSKVDPLIEGNLKEEGVPVIEMGLKEEGVSKDPLPPKDAAQPLKETLPPNDTPTYPLPLTFSTPIPYSDYQSLLSLSFSRFGPTKEEFISISSLNLFKLLKSYFSLNSKIDIVLGEDPLYNSIGLTLGRLLLNNDYDIRVIGSPRNLEIVNYHYLYRENKGITLKKEREDNEFVIDCNDKSRCNINNKKVIFTFGLPFSNTNNINNFIHIAIGLGILEFVKDLKEYFLIDGMINERIYKKIGRTRKGMKSINRIKK
;
A
#
# COMPACT_ATOMS: atom_id res chain seq x y z
N MET A 1 -13.99 12.72 -8.99
CA MET A 1 -14.90 13.85 -8.70
C MET A 1 -16.30 13.59 -9.21
N ASP A 2 -16.46 13.06 -10.43
CA ASP A 2 -17.78 12.73 -10.99
C ASP A 2 -18.61 11.78 -10.11
N GLU A 3 -17.97 10.91 -9.34
CA GLU A 3 -18.61 9.99 -8.39
C GLU A 3 -19.36 10.68 -7.23
N TYR A 4 -19.07 11.97 -6.98
CA TYR A 4 -19.66 12.74 -5.88
C TYR A 4 -20.80 13.67 -6.32
N TYR A 5 -21.10 13.74 -7.63
CA TYR A 5 -22.18 14.61 -8.11
C TYR A 5 -23.55 14.13 -7.62
N GLY A 6 -24.33 15.08 -7.10
CA GLY A 6 -25.63 14.81 -6.48
C GLY A 6 -25.53 14.26 -5.06
N MET A 7 -24.33 14.03 -4.52
CA MET A 7 -24.16 13.61 -3.13
C MET A 7 -24.15 14.83 -2.20
N LYS A 8 -24.70 14.64 -1.00
CA LYS A 8 -24.53 15.59 0.10
C LYS A 8 -23.12 15.46 0.65
N ILE A 9 -22.37 16.55 0.65
CA ILE A 9 -20.96 16.59 1.04
C ILE A 9 -20.77 17.68 2.09
N LYS A 10 -19.93 17.38 3.07
CA LYS A 10 -19.38 18.33 4.01
C LYS A 10 -18.00 18.76 3.54
N PHE A 11 -17.89 20.02 3.14
CA PHE A 11 -16.64 20.67 2.74
C PHE A 11 -16.01 21.32 3.98
N MET A 12 -14.79 20.93 4.32
CA MET A 12 -14.02 21.54 5.39
C MET A 12 -13.14 22.63 4.80
N THR A 13 -13.35 23.88 5.21
CA THR A 13 -12.56 25.04 4.77
C THR A 13 -11.78 25.64 5.95
N ARG A 14 -10.88 26.59 5.68
CA ARG A 14 -10.19 27.35 6.75
C ARG A 14 -11.15 28.17 7.62
N GLY A 15 -12.31 28.57 7.06
CA GLY A 15 -13.31 29.39 7.74
C GLY A 15 -14.40 28.60 8.48
N GLY A 16 -14.40 27.26 8.37
CA GLY A 16 -15.44 26.40 8.95
C GLY A 16 -15.89 25.31 7.98
N SER A 17 -16.99 24.65 8.29
CA SER A 17 -17.57 23.62 7.42
C SER A 17 -18.79 24.11 6.65
N ILE A 18 -18.85 23.79 5.36
CA ILE A 18 -19.97 24.06 4.46
C ILE A 18 -20.63 22.73 4.13
N HIS A 19 -21.95 22.64 4.21
CA HIS A 19 -22.71 21.42 3.93
C HIS A 19 -23.65 21.69 2.77
N GLY A 20 -23.62 20.85 1.73
CA GLY A 20 -24.48 21.01 0.57
C GLY A 20 -24.34 19.87 -0.43
N ILE A 21 -25.12 19.93 -1.50
CA ILE A 21 -25.09 18.93 -2.57
C ILE A 21 -24.10 19.39 -3.64
N LEU A 22 -23.11 18.57 -3.99
CA LEU A 22 -22.17 18.90 -5.04
C LEU A 22 -22.84 18.75 -6.41
N LYS A 23 -22.98 19.86 -7.15
CA LYS A 23 -23.58 19.89 -8.49
C LYS A 23 -22.56 19.72 -9.61
N GLY A 24 -21.34 20.22 -9.40
CA GLY A 24 -20.35 20.32 -10.45
C GLY A 24 -19.02 20.89 -9.96
N LEU A 25 -18.02 20.79 -10.83
CA LEU A 25 -16.73 21.47 -10.74
C LEU A 25 -16.54 22.30 -12.02
N ASP A 26 -16.35 23.62 -11.87
CA ASP A 26 -15.92 24.50 -12.96
C ASP A 26 -14.39 24.41 -13.05
N GLU A 27 -13.88 23.51 -13.88
CA GLU A 27 -12.43 23.23 -14.01
C GLU A 27 -11.63 24.46 -14.44
N ASP A 28 -12.21 25.31 -15.30
CA ASP A 28 -11.54 26.51 -15.80
C ASP A 28 -11.30 27.55 -14.69
N LYS A 29 -12.14 27.55 -13.65
CA LYS A 29 -12.06 28.50 -12.53
C LYS A 29 -11.66 27.87 -11.21
N GLU A 30 -11.46 26.56 -11.18
CA GLU A 30 -11.24 25.77 -9.97
C GLU A 30 -12.29 26.05 -8.88
N LEU A 31 -13.59 26.01 -9.25
CA LEU A 31 -14.70 26.27 -8.33
C LEU A 31 -15.64 25.06 -8.17
N PHE A 32 -15.93 24.67 -6.94
CA PHE A 32 -17.05 23.78 -6.62
C PHE A 32 -18.37 24.54 -6.68
N MET A 33 -19.35 23.93 -7.37
CA MET A 33 -20.74 24.37 -7.41
C MET A 33 -21.54 23.54 -6.40
N ILE A 34 -21.98 24.17 -5.31
CA ILE A 34 -22.61 23.50 -4.17
C ILE A 34 -24.02 24.07 -3.97
N GLU A 35 -25.05 23.21 -3.95
CA GLU A 35 -26.42 23.60 -3.63
C GLU A 35 -26.65 23.53 -2.11
N ILE A 36 -27.08 24.64 -1.51
CA ILE A 36 -27.41 24.75 -0.09
C ILE A 36 -28.84 25.27 0.03
N GLY A 37 -29.80 24.36 0.23
CA GLY A 37 -31.23 24.72 0.20
C GLY A 37 -31.69 25.01 -1.22
N GLU A 38 -32.13 26.25 -1.48
CA GLU A 38 -32.58 26.71 -2.82
C GLU A 38 -31.52 27.57 -3.54
N GLU A 39 -30.36 27.79 -2.92
CA GLU A 39 -29.30 28.66 -3.45
C GLU A 39 -28.10 27.85 -3.94
N GLU A 40 -27.46 28.33 -5.01
CA GLU A 40 -26.17 27.84 -5.48
C GLU A 40 -25.04 28.67 -4.89
N PHE A 41 -24.10 27.99 -4.26
CA PHE A 41 -22.90 28.54 -3.66
C PHE A 41 -21.66 28.11 -4.45
N LYS A 42 -20.72 29.04 -4.66
CA LYS A 42 -19.44 28.77 -5.33
C LYS A 42 -18.32 28.75 -4.31
N LEU A 43 -17.56 27.67 -4.26
CA LEU A 43 -16.46 27.49 -3.31
C LEU A 43 -15.15 27.24 -4.07
N ASP A 44 -14.13 28.04 -3.79
CA ASP A 44 -12.79 27.84 -4.37
C ASP A 44 -12.19 26.51 -3.90
N VAL A 45 -11.71 25.71 -4.85
CA VAL A 45 -11.08 24.42 -4.56
C VAL A 45 -9.88 24.60 -3.60
N ASN A 46 -9.16 25.72 -3.70
CA ASN A 46 -8.00 26.01 -2.87
C ASN A 46 -8.35 26.36 -1.41
N ASP A 47 -9.60 26.74 -1.15
CA ASP A 47 -10.11 26.98 0.20
C ASP A 47 -10.57 25.69 0.90
N VAL A 48 -10.73 24.60 0.16
CA VAL A 48 -11.13 23.29 0.67
C VAL A 48 -9.91 22.54 1.19
N VAL A 49 -9.97 22.21 2.49
CA VAL A 49 -8.96 21.41 3.19
C VAL A 49 -9.30 19.92 3.11
N ASP A 50 -10.60 19.58 3.18
CA ASP A 50 -11.09 18.19 3.14
C ASP A 50 -12.55 18.13 2.68
N MET A 51 -13.00 16.95 2.23
CA MET A 51 -14.39 16.68 1.81
C MET A 51 -14.86 15.32 2.32
N GLU A 52 -16.00 15.28 3.01
CA GLU A 52 -16.62 14.04 3.50
C GLU A 52 -18.04 13.87 2.94
N PRO A 53 -18.39 12.74 2.30
CA PRO A 53 -19.79 12.46 1.95
C PRO A 53 -20.62 12.24 3.21
N GLU A 54 -21.80 12.85 3.28
CA GLU A 54 -22.76 12.62 4.34
C GLU A 54 -23.70 11.47 3.96
N ASP A 55 -23.66 10.38 4.72
CA ASP A 55 -24.67 9.33 4.63
C ASP A 55 -26.03 9.93 5.04
N GLU A 56 -27.09 9.72 4.25
CA GLU A 56 -28.42 10.32 4.44
C GLU A 56 -29.08 10.00 5.81
N GLU A 57 -28.51 9.07 6.58
CA GLU A 57 -29.00 8.64 7.88
C GLU A 57 -28.26 9.31 9.05
N GLY A 58 -28.35 10.64 9.18
CA GLY A 58 -27.81 11.26 10.39
C GLY A 58 -27.72 12.79 10.46
N SER A 59 -28.72 13.38 11.11
CA SER A 59 -28.64 14.60 11.94
C SER A 59 -28.75 16.00 11.30
N THR A 60 -29.87 16.64 11.65
CA THR A 60 -30.00 17.94 12.34
C THR A 60 -29.17 19.13 11.85
N LEU A 61 -29.87 20.08 11.22
CA LEU A 61 -29.46 21.47 10.99
C LEU A 61 -28.99 22.14 12.29
N VAL A 62 -27.68 22.36 12.41
CA VAL A 62 -27.12 23.37 13.31
C VAL A 62 -26.57 24.49 12.43
N VAL A 63 -27.41 25.49 12.18
CA VAL A 63 -26.96 26.76 11.60
C VAL A 63 -26.27 27.54 12.73
N SER A 64 -24.97 27.34 12.92
CA SER A 64 -24.17 28.33 13.63
C SER A 64 -24.03 29.53 12.71
N LYS A 65 -24.82 30.59 12.99
CA LYS A 65 -24.63 31.93 12.43
C LYS A 65 -23.17 32.36 12.67
N VAL A 66 -22.34 32.24 11.66
CA VAL A 66 -21.10 32.99 11.57
C VAL A 66 -21.45 34.31 10.91
N GLU A 67 -21.14 35.41 11.59
CA GLU A 67 -21.38 36.78 11.13
C GLU A 67 -20.63 37.04 9.82
N ALA A 68 -21.33 36.82 8.70
CA ALA A 68 -20.95 37.25 7.37
C ALA A 68 -21.18 38.77 7.26
N SER A 69 -20.33 39.55 7.92
CA SER A 69 -20.32 41.00 7.80
C SER A 69 -18.90 41.53 8.02
N LYS A 70 -17.99 41.22 7.09
CA LYS A 70 -16.70 41.95 6.91
C LYS A 70 -15.86 41.61 5.68
N VAL A 71 -16.34 40.80 4.73
CA VAL A 71 -15.53 40.39 3.56
C VAL A 71 -15.94 41.09 2.24
N GLU A 72 -17.08 41.79 2.19
CA GLU A 72 -17.59 42.38 0.93
C GLU A 72 -17.00 43.73 0.50
N GLU A 73 -16.08 44.34 1.27
CA GLU A 73 -15.65 45.73 1.00
C GLU A 73 -14.24 45.87 0.38
N LYS A 74 -13.72 44.85 -0.32
CA LYS A 74 -12.36 44.93 -0.92
C LYS A 74 -12.18 44.52 -2.37
N LEU A 75 -13.25 44.24 -3.13
CA LEU A 75 -13.12 43.77 -4.52
C LEU A 75 -13.94 44.56 -5.56
N LYS A 76 -14.37 45.79 -5.25
CA LYS A 76 -15.13 46.62 -6.20
C LYS A 76 -14.33 47.66 -6.99
N ASP A 77 -13.04 47.84 -6.71
CA ASP A 77 -12.21 48.79 -7.46
C ASP A 77 -11.13 48.05 -8.27
N GLU A 78 -11.54 47.44 -9.39
CA GLU A 78 -10.70 47.35 -10.60
C GLU A 78 -11.49 46.74 -11.77
N LYS A 79 -12.24 47.59 -12.47
CA LYS A 79 -12.61 47.37 -13.88
C LYS A 79 -12.58 48.72 -14.59
N LEU A 80 -11.67 48.88 -15.56
CA LEU A 80 -11.90 49.62 -16.80
C LEU A 80 -10.69 49.50 -17.75
N LYS A 81 -11.02 49.41 -19.05
CA LYS A 81 -10.19 49.37 -20.30
C LYS A 81 -9.81 47.95 -20.75
N ASP A 82 -10.53 47.29 -21.66
CA ASP A 82 -11.06 47.60 -23.01
C ASP A 82 -10.02 47.52 -24.16
N GLU A 83 -10.53 47.06 -25.30
CA GLU A 83 -9.95 46.86 -26.64
C GLU A 83 -9.03 45.63 -26.79
N GLY A 84 -9.19 44.67 -27.72
CA GLY A 84 -10.05 44.54 -28.89
C GLY A 84 -9.22 43.85 -29.99
N SER A 85 -9.59 42.63 -30.43
CA SER A 85 -9.16 42.12 -31.73
C SER A 85 -9.98 40.89 -32.15
N LYS A 86 -10.66 41.03 -33.29
CA LYS A 86 -11.24 39.95 -34.11
C LYS A 86 -10.14 39.29 -34.92
N VAL A 87 -10.13 37.96 -35.09
CA VAL A 87 -9.97 37.26 -36.39
C VAL A 87 -10.60 35.86 -36.29
N ASP A 88 -11.23 35.48 -37.40
CA ASP A 88 -12.02 34.31 -37.77
C ASP A 88 -11.28 32.95 -37.88
N PRO A 89 -12.00 31.83 -38.15
CA PRO A 89 -11.65 30.46 -37.74
C PRO A 89 -11.09 29.57 -38.87
N LEU A 90 -10.85 28.30 -38.50
CA LEU A 90 -10.61 27.07 -39.28
C LEU A 90 -9.20 26.49 -39.10
N ILE A 91 -9.13 25.22 -38.69
CA ILE A 91 -8.51 24.12 -39.44
C ILE A 91 -8.81 22.81 -38.69
N GLU A 92 -9.63 21.96 -39.31
CA GLU A 92 -9.71 20.52 -39.06
C GLU A 92 -8.42 19.85 -39.56
N GLY A 93 -7.90 18.87 -38.81
CA GLY A 93 -6.71 18.12 -39.19
C GLY A 93 -6.70 16.71 -38.61
N ASN A 94 -7.31 15.78 -39.34
CA ASN A 94 -7.19 14.33 -39.20
C ASN A 94 -5.74 13.84 -39.42
N LEU A 95 -5.16 13.07 -38.48
CA LEU A 95 -4.08 12.11 -38.72
C LEU A 95 -4.22 10.98 -37.68
N LYS A 96 -4.85 9.85 -38.05
CA LYS A 96 -4.24 8.60 -38.55
C LYS A 96 -3.40 7.85 -37.51
N GLU A 97 -3.97 6.72 -37.10
CA GLU A 97 -3.33 5.59 -36.43
C GLU A 97 -2.14 5.08 -37.26
N GLU A 98 -0.98 4.89 -36.61
CA GLU A 98 0.10 4.07 -37.14
C GLU A 98 0.37 2.90 -36.18
N GLY A 99 0.55 1.74 -36.81
CA GLY A 99 0.48 0.44 -36.20
C GLY A 99 1.68 0.05 -35.38
N VAL A 100 1.39 -0.80 -34.40
CA VAL A 100 2.34 -1.52 -33.56
C VAL A 100 3.15 -2.52 -34.41
N PRO A 101 4.49 -2.50 -34.38
CA PRO A 101 5.27 -3.61 -34.93
C PRO A 101 5.34 -4.76 -33.92
N VAL A 102 4.87 -5.92 -34.38
CA VAL A 102 5.05 -7.24 -33.79
C VAL A 102 6.53 -7.61 -33.83
N ILE A 103 7.13 -7.92 -32.68
CA ILE A 103 8.47 -8.50 -32.60
C ILE A 103 8.33 -9.97 -32.26
N GLU A 104 8.53 -10.82 -33.26
CA GLU A 104 8.79 -12.26 -33.09
C GLU A 104 10.21 -12.45 -32.57
N MET A 105 10.36 -13.01 -31.37
CA MET A 105 11.66 -13.50 -30.89
C MET A 105 11.70 -15.02 -30.97
N GLY A 106 12.44 -15.51 -31.96
CA GLY A 106 12.73 -16.92 -32.17
C GLY A 106 13.59 -17.50 -31.05
N LEU A 107 13.16 -18.66 -30.57
CA LEU A 107 13.93 -19.56 -29.72
C LEU A 107 15.12 -20.13 -30.51
N LYS A 108 16.33 -19.97 -29.97
CA LYS A 108 17.49 -20.79 -30.34
C LYS A 108 17.91 -21.62 -29.14
N GLU A 109 17.80 -22.94 -29.30
CA GLU A 109 18.41 -23.95 -28.45
C GLU A 109 19.87 -24.14 -28.89
N GLU A 110 20.80 -23.96 -27.96
CA GLU A 110 22.15 -24.53 -27.97
C GLU A 110 22.41 -24.91 -26.50
N GLY A 111 22.96 -26.04 -26.09
CA GLY A 111 23.80 -27.01 -26.77
C GLY A 111 24.72 -27.55 -25.67
N VAL A 112 24.61 -28.84 -25.37
CA VAL A 112 25.31 -29.55 -24.29
C VAL A 112 26.82 -29.53 -24.49
N SER A 113 27.59 -29.29 -23.43
CA SER A 113 29.02 -29.62 -23.36
C SER A 113 29.36 -30.22 -22.00
N LYS A 114 30.03 -31.38 -22.04
CA LYS A 114 30.52 -32.18 -20.90
C LYS A 114 32.04 -31.98 -20.75
N ASP A 115 32.50 -32.36 -19.56
CA ASP A 115 33.87 -32.75 -19.16
C ASP A 115 34.71 -31.69 -18.42
N PRO A 116 35.74 -32.07 -17.64
CA PRO A 116 35.79 -33.18 -16.67
C PRO A 116 36.41 -32.74 -15.31
N LEU A 117 36.32 -33.63 -14.31
CA LEU A 117 36.95 -33.53 -12.97
C LEU A 117 38.49 -33.55 -13.00
N PRO A 118 39.15 -32.91 -12.02
CA PRO A 118 40.49 -33.29 -11.57
C PRO A 118 40.51 -33.55 -10.03
N PRO A 119 41.62 -34.05 -9.42
CA PRO A 119 41.60 -35.32 -8.70
C PRO A 119 41.74 -35.17 -7.18
N LYS A 120 41.56 -36.30 -6.49
CA LYS A 120 41.90 -36.53 -5.09
C LYS A 120 43.41 -36.73 -4.93
N ASP A 121 44.00 -36.09 -3.93
CA ASP A 121 44.87 -36.67 -2.88
C ASP A 121 45.88 -35.63 -2.37
N ALA A 122 45.89 -35.44 -1.04
CA ALA A 122 47.09 -35.44 -0.19
C ALA A 122 46.74 -34.84 1.18
N ALA A 123 46.73 -35.70 2.19
CA ALA A 123 46.72 -35.32 3.59
C ALA A 123 48.13 -34.90 4.04
N GLN A 124 48.22 -33.84 4.84
CA GLN A 124 49.31 -33.63 5.81
C GLN A 124 48.77 -33.00 7.10
N PRO A 125 49.32 -33.35 8.28
CA PRO A 125 48.86 -32.85 9.57
C PRO A 125 49.69 -31.63 10.02
N LEU A 126 49.03 -30.59 10.50
CA LEU A 126 49.67 -29.52 11.27
C LEU A 126 49.03 -29.43 12.65
N LYS A 127 49.81 -29.83 13.66
CA LYS A 127 49.65 -29.42 15.05
C LYS A 127 50.13 -27.97 15.14
N GLU A 128 49.31 -27.07 15.64
CA GLU A 128 49.80 -25.85 16.29
C GLU A 128 48.82 -25.37 17.36
N THR A 129 49.42 -24.73 18.35
CA THR A 129 49.02 -24.52 19.74
C THR A 129 47.89 -23.51 19.94
N LEU A 130 47.02 -23.78 20.91
CA LEU A 130 46.01 -22.84 21.45
C LEU A 130 46.68 -21.71 22.27
N PRO A 131 46.44 -20.43 21.98
CA PRO A 131 46.50 -19.34 22.94
C PRO A 131 45.11 -19.13 23.61
N PRO A 132 45.07 -18.43 24.76
CA PRO A 132 43.96 -18.48 25.69
C PRO A 132 42.75 -17.64 25.26
N ASN A 133 41.59 -18.03 25.80
CA ASN A 133 40.31 -17.34 25.83
C ASN A 133 40.37 -15.82 25.56
N ASP A 134 40.15 -15.46 24.30
CA ASP A 134 39.35 -14.29 23.96
C ASP A 134 38.12 -14.82 23.24
N THR A 135 36.94 -14.63 23.82
CA THR A 135 35.66 -14.97 23.23
C THR A 135 35.61 -14.44 21.80
N PRO A 136 35.66 -15.30 20.77
CA PRO A 136 35.42 -14.83 19.42
C PRO A 136 33.93 -14.52 19.39
N THR A 137 33.59 -13.23 19.24
CA THR A 137 32.32 -12.87 18.64
C THR A 137 32.38 -13.40 17.22
N TYR A 138 32.02 -14.67 17.05
CA TYR A 138 31.87 -15.28 15.74
C TYR A 138 30.85 -14.41 15.00
N PRO A 139 31.21 -13.76 13.88
CA PRO A 139 30.18 -13.21 13.01
C PRO A 139 29.38 -14.42 12.54
N LEU A 140 28.14 -14.52 13.01
CA LEU A 140 27.17 -15.46 12.48
C LEU A 140 27.26 -15.35 10.95
N PRO A 141 27.38 -16.48 10.23
CA PRO A 141 27.49 -16.42 8.78
C PRO A 141 26.27 -15.69 8.26
N LEU A 142 26.50 -14.59 7.55
CA LEU A 142 25.49 -13.70 6.94
C LEU A 142 24.70 -14.47 5.86
N THR A 143 23.88 -15.41 6.28
CA THR A 143 23.10 -16.29 5.40
C THR A 143 21.74 -15.70 5.05
N PHE A 144 21.28 -14.68 5.77
CA PHE A 144 20.20 -13.78 5.38
C PHE A 144 20.73 -12.34 5.49
N SER A 145 20.32 -11.44 4.59
CA SER A 145 20.64 -10.01 4.71
C SER A 145 20.30 -9.57 6.13
N THR A 146 21.29 -9.11 6.90
CA THR A 146 21.10 -8.68 8.29
C THR A 146 19.86 -7.80 8.37
N PRO A 147 18.91 -8.09 9.28
CA PRO A 147 17.76 -7.24 9.48
C PRO A 147 18.19 -5.78 9.67
N ILE A 148 17.48 -4.85 9.05
CA ILE A 148 17.81 -3.42 9.10
C ILE A 148 16.83 -2.67 10.01
N PRO A 149 17.22 -1.53 10.60
CA PRO A 149 16.28 -0.65 11.28
C PRO A 149 15.09 -0.28 10.39
N TYR A 150 13.92 -0.09 10.99
CA TYR A 150 12.71 0.27 10.24
C TYR A 150 12.87 1.58 9.44
N SER A 151 13.63 2.56 9.95
CA SER A 151 13.96 3.80 9.24
C SER A 151 14.73 3.57 7.93
N ASP A 152 15.65 2.60 7.93
CA ASP A 152 16.44 2.24 6.74
C ASP A 152 15.55 1.52 5.72
N TYR A 153 14.58 0.75 6.20
CA TYR A 153 13.59 0.08 5.36
C TYR A 153 12.64 1.08 4.68
N GLN A 154 12.17 2.10 5.40
CA GLN A 154 11.39 3.19 4.79
C GLN A 154 12.21 3.92 3.72
N SER A 155 13.49 4.17 3.99
CA SER A 155 14.41 4.76 3.01
C SER A 155 14.59 3.88 1.77
N LEU A 156 14.68 2.55 1.95
CA LEU A 156 14.71 1.59 0.85
C LEU A 156 13.45 1.69 -0.02
N LEU A 157 12.26 1.70 0.58
CA LEU A 157 11.00 1.79 -0.17
C LEU A 157 10.90 3.12 -0.93
N SER A 158 11.22 4.23 -0.27
CA SER A 158 11.26 5.56 -0.90
C SER A 158 12.21 5.62 -2.10
N LEU A 159 13.41 5.06 -1.96
CA LEU A 159 14.38 4.95 -3.07
C LEU A 159 13.91 4.02 -4.19
N SER A 160 13.13 2.99 -3.84
CA SER A 160 12.61 2.03 -4.80
C SER A 160 11.57 2.68 -5.71
N PHE A 161 10.59 3.37 -5.12
CA PHE A 161 9.49 3.95 -5.87
C PHE A 161 9.88 5.19 -6.68
N SER A 162 11.01 5.84 -6.37
CA SER A 162 11.34 7.16 -6.94
C SER A 162 12.28 7.15 -8.15
N ARG A 163 13.12 6.14 -8.35
CA ARG A 163 14.21 6.25 -9.35
C ARG A 163 14.51 5.01 -10.20
N PHE A 164 14.59 3.82 -9.61
CA PHE A 164 15.14 2.63 -10.30
C PHE A 164 14.57 1.29 -9.80
N GLY A 165 13.46 1.33 -9.06
CA GLY A 165 12.77 0.16 -8.52
C GLY A 165 11.42 -0.05 -9.19
N PRO A 166 10.63 -1.01 -8.69
CA PRO A 166 9.24 -1.15 -9.14
C PRO A 166 8.47 0.12 -8.81
N THR A 167 7.46 0.42 -9.61
CA THR A 167 6.39 1.36 -9.22
C THR A 167 5.71 0.90 -7.93
N LYS A 168 5.03 1.81 -7.25
CA LYS A 168 4.27 1.47 -6.02
C LYS A 168 3.22 0.40 -6.34
N GLU A 169 2.56 0.49 -7.48
CA GLU A 169 1.52 -0.41 -7.96
C GLU A 169 2.07 -1.81 -8.29
N GLU A 170 3.22 -1.89 -8.96
CA GLU A 170 3.91 -3.16 -9.22
C GLU A 170 4.33 -3.82 -7.90
N PHE A 171 4.89 -3.03 -6.97
CA PHE A 171 5.27 -3.50 -5.65
C PHE A 171 4.08 -4.05 -4.87
N ILE A 172 2.94 -3.34 -4.87
CA ILE A 172 1.70 -3.79 -4.22
C ILE A 172 1.22 -5.11 -4.84
N SER A 173 1.18 -5.18 -6.16
CA SER A 173 0.69 -6.34 -6.90
C SER A 173 1.55 -7.58 -6.65
N ILE A 174 2.87 -7.45 -6.76
CA ILE A 174 3.78 -8.59 -6.57
C ILE A 174 3.83 -9.05 -5.11
N SER A 175 3.79 -8.11 -4.16
CA SER A 175 3.77 -8.41 -2.73
C SER A 175 2.50 -9.18 -2.38
N SER A 176 1.35 -8.73 -2.86
CA SER A 176 0.06 -9.39 -2.66
C SER A 176 0.03 -10.80 -3.26
N LEU A 177 0.60 -10.97 -4.46
CA LEU A 177 0.70 -12.28 -5.11
C LEU A 177 1.61 -13.24 -4.33
N ASN A 178 2.74 -12.75 -3.83
CA ASN A 178 3.68 -13.57 -3.06
C ASN A 178 3.11 -13.91 -1.66
N LEU A 179 2.37 -12.99 -1.04
CA LEU A 179 1.57 -13.27 0.15
C LEU A 179 0.54 -14.35 -0.12
N PHE A 180 -0.25 -14.23 -1.19
CA PHE A 180 -1.23 -15.25 -1.56
C PHE A 180 -0.58 -16.63 -1.75
N LYS A 181 0.55 -16.70 -2.47
CA LYS A 181 1.30 -17.96 -2.67
C LYS A 181 1.77 -18.59 -1.36
N LEU A 182 2.19 -17.77 -0.39
CA LEU A 182 2.60 -18.22 0.94
C LEU A 182 1.39 -18.71 1.74
N LEU A 183 0.36 -17.85 1.84
CA LEU A 183 -0.75 -18.01 2.75
C LEU A 183 -1.75 -19.09 2.32
N LYS A 184 -1.92 -19.35 1.01
CA LYS A 184 -2.83 -20.41 0.52
C LYS A 184 -2.49 -21.81 1.06
N SER A 185 -1.25 -22.03 1.50
CA SER A 185 -0.83 -23.28 2.12
C SER A 185 -1.34 -23.46 3.56
N TYR A 186 -1.78 -22.37 4.19
CA TYR A 186 -2.35 -22.35 5.55
C TYR A 186 -3.88 -22.42 5.55
N PHE A 187 -4.53 -22.06 4.45
CA PHE A 187 -5.97 -21.94 4.36
C PHE A 187 -6.61 -23.14 3.66
N SER A 188 -7.66 -23.68 4.25
CA SER A 188 -8.68 -24.45 3.53
C SER A 188 -9.67 -23.49 2.85
N LEU A 189 -10.41 -23.96 1.84
CA LEU A 189 -11.42 -23.12 1.16
C LEU A 189 -12.49 -22.57 2.13
N ASN A 190 -12.84 -23.34 3.16
CA ASN A 190 -13.81 -22.93 4.19
C ASN A 190 -13.18 -22.12 5.33
N SER A 191 -11.89 -21.79 5.23
CA SER A 191 -11.20 -20.98 6.24
C SER A 191 -11.77 -19.59 6.27
N LYS A 192 -12.12 -19.16 7.48
CA LYS A 192 -12.70 -17.86 7.78
C LYS A 192 -11.57 -16.87 8.04
N ILE A 193 -11.36 -15.95 7.11
CA ILE A 193 -10.22 -15.03 7.11
C ILE A 193 -10.73 -13.60 7.30
N ASP A 194 -10.09 -12.85 8.18
CA ASP A 194 -10.25 -11.39 8.28
C ASP A 194 -8.94 -10.71 7.90
N ILE A 195 -9.00 -9.73 7.01
CA ILE A 195 -7.90 -8.79 6.73
C ILE A 195 -8.18 -7.51 7.50
N VAL A 196 -7.33 -7.17 8.46
CA VAL A 196 -7.48 -5.97 9.29
C VAL A 196 -6.60 -4.86 8.73
N LEU A 197 -7.23 -3.75 8.34
CA LEU A 197 -6.53 -2.58 7.81
C LEU A 197 -5.99 -1.72 8.96
N GLY A 198 -4.74 -1.25 8.80
CA GLY A 198 -4.06 -0.37 9.74
C GLY A 198 -4.02 1.08 9.28
N GLU A 199 -3.00 1.81 9.74
CA GLU A 199 -2.83 3.24 9.45
C GLU A 199 -2.07 3.52 8.16
N ASP A 200 -1.22 2.58 7.71
CA ASP A 200 -0.34 2.81 6.56
C ASP A 200 -1.02 2.42 5.23
N PRO A 201 -1.19 3.39 4.31
CA PRO A 201 -1.87 3.15 3.04
C PRO A 201 -1.17 2.12 2.14
N LEU A 202 0.16 1.99 2.20
CA LEU A 202 0.88 1.00 1.39
C LEU A 202 0.48 -0.43 1.79
N TYR A 203 0.54 -0.73 3.09
CA TYR A 203 0.21 -2.07 3.58
C TYR A 203 -1.30 -2.36 3.48
N ASN A 204 -2.15 -1.35 3.67
CA ASN A 204 -3.58 -1.48 3.40
C ASN A 204 -3.87 -1.81 1.93
N SER A 205 -3.15 -1.18 0.99
CA SER A 205 -3.30 -1.46 -0.43
C SER A 205 -2.89 -2.91 -0.78
N ILE A 206 -1.83 -3.41 -0.15
CA ILE A 206 -1.40 -4.81 -0.24
C ILE A 206 -2.47 -5.73 0.34
N GLY A 207 -3.02 -5.40 1.51
CA GLY A 207 -4.09 -6.15 2.17
C GLY A 207 -5.35 -6.26 1.30
N LEU A 208 -5.83 -5.13 0.76
CA LEU A 208 -7.00 -5.10 -0.13
C LEU A 208 -6.77 -5.88 -1.42
N THR A 209 -5.60 -5.75 -2.02
CA THR A 209 -5.23 -6.49 -3.24
C THR A 209 -5.14 -8.00 -2.96
N LEU A 210 -4.56 -8.40 -1.83
CA LEU A 210 -4.55 -9.78 -1.35
C LEU A 210 -5.98 -10.29 -1.10
N GLY A 211 -6.84 -9.49 -0.48
CA GLY A 211 -8.25 -9.83 -0.25
C GLY A 211 -8.98 -10.12 -1.55
N ARG A 212 -8.74 -9.31 -2.60
CA ARG A 212 -9.28 -9.56 -3.94
C ARG A 212 -8.76 -10.88 -4.53
N LEU A 213 -7.47 -11.17 -4.38
CA LEU A 213 -6.90 -12.44 -4.85
C LEU A 213 -7.53 -13.65 -4.12
N LEU A 214 -7.77 -13.54 -2.81
CA LEU A 214 -8.42 -14.59 -2.03
C LEU A 214 -9.88 -14.78 -2.46
N LEU A 215 -10.64 -13.70 -2.68
CA LEU A 215 -12.02 -13.79 -3.19
C LEU A 215 -12.09 -14.48 -4.55
N ASN A 216 -11.18 -14.14 -5.46
CA ASN A 216 -11.12 -14.75 -6.79
C ASN A 216 -10.72 -16.23 -6.79
N ASN A 217 -10.32 -16.78 -5.63
CA ASN A 217 -10.03 -18.18 -5.41
C ASN A 217 -11.00 -18.81 -4.39
N ASP A 218 -12.20 -18.23 -4.24
CA ASP A 218 -13.33 -18.76 -3.46
C ASP A 218 -13.08 -18.92 -1.95
N TYR A 219 -12.16 -18.14 -1.37
CA TYR A 219 -11.96 -18.11 0.09
C TYR A 219 -13.00 -17.23 0.80
N ASP A 220 -13.43 -17.60 2.02
CA ASP A 220 -14.28 -16.76 2.89
C ASP A 220 -13.43 -15.67 3.58
N ILE A 221 -13.31 -14.53 2.91
CA ILE A 221 -12.52 -13.37 3.34
C ILE A 221 -13.39 -12.12 3.51
N ARG A 222 -13.11 -11.36 4.56
CA ARG A 222 -13.69 -10.03 4.80
C ARG A 222 -12.58 -9.05 5.16
N VAL A 223 -12.81 -7.78 4.88
CA VAL A 223 -11.91 -6.70 5.27
C VAL A 223 -12.49 -5.96 6.46
N ILE A 224 -11.69 -5.76 7.50
CA ILE A 224 -12.05 -5.05 8.71
C ILE A 224 -11.34 -3.71 8.73
N GLY A 225 -12.10 -2.66 8.99
CA GLY A 225 -11.62 -1.29 8.97
C GLY A 225 -11.96 -0.58 7.67
N SER A 226 -12.04 0.75 7.76
CA SER A 226 -12.20 1.64 6.62
C SER A 226 -11.26 2.82 6.88
N PRO A 227 -9.99 2.70 6.44
CA PRO A 227 -9.06 3.80 6.58
C PRO A 227 -9.59 4.97 5.75
N ARG A 228 -9.71 6.14 6.39
CA ARG A 228 -10.06 7.40 5.73
C ARG A 228 -8.85 7.91 4.95
N ASN A 229 -8.46 7.20 3.90
CA ASN A 229 -7.27 7.53 3.12
C ASN A 229 -7.57 7.45 1.64
N LEU A 230 -7.42 8.58 0.95
CA LEU A 230 -7.66 8.70 -0.49
C LEU A 230 -6.75 7.79 -1.32
N GLU A 231 -5.54 7.49 -0.85
CA GLU A 231 -4.59 6.61 -1.56
C GLU A 231 -5.10 5.17 -1.71
N ILE A 232 -6.02 4.72 -0.85
CA ILE A 232 -6.51 3.34 -0.86
C ILE A 232 -7.91 3.19 -1.48
N VAL A 233 -8.54 4.29 -1.90
CA VAL A 233 -9.93 4.29 -2.41
C VAL A 233 -10.07 3.35 -3.60
N ASN A 234 -9.16 3.43 -4.56
CA ASN A 234 -9.15 2.55 -5.74
C ASN A 234 -9.05 1.07 -5.36
N TYR A 235 -8.22 0.73 -4.36
CA TYR A 235 -8.07 -0.65 -3.89
C TYR A 235 -9.33 -1.15 -3.18
N HIS A 236 -9.99 -0.29 -2.41
CA HIS A 236 -11.28 -0.60 -1.78
C HIS A 236 -12.38 -0.81 -2.81
N TYR A 237 -12.48 0.07 -3.81
CA TYR A 237 -13.42 -0.06 -4.91
C TYR A 237 -13.22 -1.40 -5.63
N LEU A 238 -11.99 -1.70 -6.04
CA LEU A 238 -11.66 -2.96 -6.70
C LEU A 238 -11.95 -4.19 -5.84
N TYR A 239 -11.75 -4.12 -4.53
CA TYR A 239 -12.12 -5.20 -3.61
C TYR A 239 -13.64 -5.42 -3.58
N ARG A 240 -14.43 -4.35 -3.51
CA ARG A 240 -15.91 -4.40 -3.50
C ARG A 240 -16.50 -4.90 -4.81
N GLU A 241 -15.93 -4.48 -5.94
CA GLU A 241 -16.32 -4.97 -7.28
C GLU A 241 -16.17 -6.50 -7.41
N ASN A 242 -15.26 -7.09 -6.62
CA ASN A 242 -15.09 -8.55 -6.54
C ASN A 242 -15.99 -9.18 -5.45
N LYS A 243 -17.11 -8.52 -5.11
CA LYS A 243 -18.07 -8.89 -4.06
C LYS A 243 -17.47 -8.91 -2.64
N GLY A 244 -16.38 -8.19 -2.44
CA GLY A 244 -15.74 -8.07 -1.14
C GLY A 244 -16.56 -7.29 -0.14
N ILE A 245 -16.56 -7.73 1.12
CA ILE A 245 -17.31 -7.12 2.21
C ILE A 245 -16.34 -6.41 3.15
N THR A 246 -16.59 -5.12 3.41
CA THR A 246 -15.85 -4.33 4.39
C THR A 246 -16.71 -4.07 5.62
N LEU A 247 -16.20 -4.37 6.82
CA LEU A 247 -16.92 -4.24 8.08
C LEU A 247 -16.11 -3.42 9.10
N LYS A 248 -16.78 -2.89 10.12
CA LYS A 248 -16.13 -2.16 11.22
C LYS A 248 -15.60 -3.06 12.33
N LYS A 249 -16.08 -4.31 12.41
CA LYS A 249 -15.75 -5.26 13.49
C LYS A 249 -15.38 -6.61 12.90
N GLU A 250 -14.37 -7.22 13.51
CA GLU A 250 -14.01 -8.62 13.26
C GLU A 250 -15.17 -9.56 13.55
N ARG A 251 -15.15 -10.71 12.88
CA ARG A 251 -16.04 -11.82 13.22
C ARG A 251 -15.52 -12.56 14.46
N GLU A 252 -16.44 -13.08 15.26
CA GLU A 252 -16.08 -13.86 16.46
C GLU A 252 -15.57 -15.26 16.12
N ASP A 253 -15.92 -15.77 14.94
CA ASP A 253 -15.66 -17.13 14.47
C ASP A 253 -14.55 -17.24 13.41
N ASN A 254 -13.70 -16.22 13.24
CA ASN A 254 -12.57 -16.26 12.30
C ASN A 254 -11.51 -17.22 12.80
N GLU A 255 -10.90 -17.92 11.86
CA GLU A 255 -9.78 -18.80 12.12
C GLU A 255 -8.45 -18.06 11.93
N PHE A 256 -8.41 -17.18 10.93
CA PHE A 256 -7.19 -16.50 10.51
C PHE A 256 -7.39 -14.98 10.49
N VAL A 257 -6.36 -14.28 10.96
CA VAL A 257 -6.29 -12.82 10.86
C VAL A 257 -5.03 -12.46 10.09
N ILE A 258 -5.19 -11.57 9.11
CA ILE A 258 -4.10 -10.95 8.37
C ILE A 258 -4.08 -9.47 8.75
N ASP A 259 -3.14 -9.12 9.62
CA ASP A 259 -2.95 -7.76 10.11
C ASP A 259 -2.05 -6.97 9.15
N CYS A 260 -2.66 -5.97 8.52
CA CYS A 260 -2.03 -5.11 7.53
C CYS A 260 -1.52 -3.80 8.12
N ASN A 261 -1.18 -3.76 9.41
CA ASN A 261 -0.40 -2.72 10.08
C ASN A 261 -1.12 -1.95 11.21
N ASP A 262 -1.93 -2.59 12.06
CA ASP A 262 -2.52 -1.93 13.23
C ASP A 262 -1.87 -2.39 14.54
N LYS A 263 -1.27 -1.44 15.28
CA LYS A 263 -0.69 -1.67 16.61
C LYS A 263 -1.73 -2.00 17.69
N SER A 264 -3.04 -1.96 17.41
CA SER A 264 -4.02 -1.78 18.50
C SER A 264 -5.40 -2.43 18.36
N ARG A 265 -5.77 -3.08 17.25
CA ARG A 265 -7.18 -3.45 17.03
C ARG A 265 -7.52 -4.92 16.86
N CYS A 266 -6.54 -5.78 16.62
CA CYS A 266 -6.82 -7.20 16.45
C CYS A 266 -7.22 -7.84 17.80
N ASN A 267 -8.45 -8.35 17.91
CA ASN A 267 -8.84 -9.15 19.07
C ASN A 267 -8.17 -10.52 18.96
N ILE A 268 -7.03 -10.71 19.62
CA ILE A 268 -6.19 -11.91 19.46
C ILE A 268 -6.82 -13.16 20.11
N ASN A 269 -7.80 -12.98 20.98
CA ASN A 269 -8.38 -14.09 21.74
C ASN A 269 -9.12 -15.05 20.78
N ASN A 270 -8.76 -16.34 20.84
CA ASN A 270 -9.34 -17.46 20.09
C ASN A 270 -8.97 -17.61 18.59
N LYS A 271 -7.97 -16.91 18.07
CA LYS A 271 -7.53 -17.09 16.67
C LYS A 271 -6.57 -18.27 16.52
N LYS A 272 -6.64 -19.00 15.39
CA LYS A 272 -5.70 -20.10 15.09
C LYS A 272 -4.33 -19.56 14.72
N VAL A 273 -4.25 -18.58 13.82
CA VAL A 273 -2.98 -17.98 13.37
C VAL A 273 -3.20 -16.51 13.02
N ILE A 274 -2.24 -15.67 13.42
CA ILE A 274 -2.17 -14.25 13.04
C ILE A 274 -0.96 -14.05 12.13
N PHE A 275 -1.23 -13.60 10.92
CA PHE A 275 -0.22 -13.15 9.97
C PHE A 275 -0.10 -11.64 10.05
N THR A 276 1.10 -11.12 10.10
CA THR A 276 1.33 -9.68 10.02
C THR A 276 2.37 -9.35 8.96
N PHE A 277 2.15 -8.25 8.27
CA PHE A 277 3.17 -7.59 7.46
C PHE A 277 2.99 -6.08 7.65
N GLY A 278 4.09 -5.34 7.85
CA GLY A 278 4.00 -3.91 8.20
C GLY A 278 4.91 -3.51 9.34
N LEU A 279 4.44 -2.61 10.22
CA LEU A 279 5.13 -2.04 11.39
C LEU A 279 5.26 -3.02 12.55
N PRO A 280 6.26 -2.80 13.44
CA PRO A 280 6.45 -3.60 14.66
C PRO A 280 5.18 -3.65 15.50
N PHE A 281 4.69 -4.87 15.69
CA PHE A 281 3.59 -5.19 16.60
C PHE A 281 4.14 -5.16 18.03
N SER A 282 3.69 -4.20 18.84
CA SER A 282 4.24 -3.94 20.17
C SER A 282 3.79 -4.92 21.25
N ASN A 283 2.93 -5.91 20.94
CA ASN A 283 2.31 -6.78 21.95
C ASN A 283 2.25 -8.27 21.54
N THR A 284 3.42 -8.90 21.30
CA THR A 284 3.52 -10.31 20.86
C THR A 284 3.56 -11.32 22.01
N ASN A 285 3.70 -10.87 23.26
CA ASN A 285 4.01 -11.73 24.41
C ASN A 285 2.96 -12.80 24.74
N ASN A 286 1.73 -12.67 24.25
CA ASN A 286 0.62 -13.60 24.53
C ASN A 286 0.10 -14.38 23.32
N ILE A 287 0.76 -14.29 22.15
CA ILE A 287 0.25 -14.89 20.91
C ILE A 287 1.04 -16.16 20.57
N ASN A 288 0.42 -17.32 20.77
CA ASN A 288 1.13 -18.58 20.56
C ASN A 288 1.46 -18.89 19.09
N ASN A 289 0.65 -18.38 18.14
CA ASN A 289 0.71 -18.68 16.72
C ASN A 289 0.80 -17.39 15.86
N PHE A 290 1.84 -16.60 16.09
CA PHE A 290 2.11 -15.37 15.37
C PHE A 290 3.18 -15.58 14.31
N ILE A 291 2.87 -15.23 13.06
CA ILE A 291 3.76 -15.36 11.91
C ILE A 291 3.97 -13.97 11.31
N HIS A 292 5.22 -13.51 11.28
CA HIS A 292 5.56 -12.26 10.62
C HIS A 292 6.08 -12.50 9.21
N ILE A 293 5.66 -11.65 8.29
CA ILE A 293 6.05 -11.70 6.89
C ILE A 293 6.67 -10.35 6.52
N ALA A 294 7.97 -10.35 6.29
CA ALA A 294 8.69 -9.20 5.77
C ALA A 294 8.71 -9.21 4.24
N ILE A 295 8.72 -8.02 3.65
CA ILE A 295 8.65 -7.82 2.20
C ILE A 295 9.94 -7.16 1.72
N GLY A 296 10.71 -7.86 0.89
CA GLY A 296 12.00 -7.41 0.34
C GLY A 296 13.17 -7.56 1.32
N LEU A 297 13.15 -6.83 2.42
CA LEU A 297 14.18 -6.89 3.46
C LEU A 297 13.59 -7.16 4.82
N GLY A 298 14.37 -7.86 5.64
CA GLY A 298 14.00 -8.04 7.02
C GLY A 298 14.29 -6.83 7.87
N ILE A 299 13.42 -6.59 8.85
CA ILE A 299 13.47 -5.41 9.70
C ILE A 299 13.80 -5.87 11.13
N LEU A 300 14.78 -5.23 11.76
CA LEU A 300 15.44 -5.68 12.99
C LEU A 300 14.48 -5.75 14.18
N GLU A 301 13.55 -4.82 14.25
CA GLU A 301 12.56 -4.66 15.29
C GLU A 301 11.62 -5.87 15.37
N PHE A 302 11.45 -6.64 14.28
CA PHE A 302 10.60 -7.82 14.28
C PHE A 302 11.32 -9.09 14.68
N VAL A 303 12.59 -9.24 14.30
CA VAL A 303 13.29 -10.54 14.40
C VAL A 303 13.53 -10.97 15.86
N LYS A 304 13.48 -10.05 16.82
CA LYS A 304 13.77 -10.32 18.22
C LYS A 304 12.75 -11.26 18.88
N ASP A 305 11.47 -11.15 18.54
CA ASP A 305 10.40 -11.77 19.35
C ASP A 305 9.59 -12.85 18.61
N LEU A 306 10.04 -13.29 17.44
CA LEU A 306 9.26 -14.17 16.57
C LEU A 306 9.68 -15.63 16.64
N LYS A 307 8.67 -16.51 16.72
CA LYS A 307 8.81 -17.97 16.53
C LYS A 307 8.97 -18.34 15.06
N GLU A 308 8.29 -17.63 14.18
CA GLU A 308 8.30 -17.90 12.75
C GLU A 308 8.31 -16.60 11.94
N TYR A 309 9.16 -16.59 10.91
CA TYR A 309 9.43 -15.41 10.11
C TYR A 309 9.57 -15.81 8.64
N PHE A 310 8.85 -15.11 7.77
CA PHE A 310 8.96 -15.26 6.32
C PHE A 310 9.49 -13.98 5.70
N LEU A 311 10.21 -14.15 4.60
CA LEU A 311 10.69 -13.07 3.77
C LEU A 311 10.23 -13.32 2.34
N ILE A 312 9.37 -12.44 1.83
CA ILE A 312 8.86 -12.50 0.46
C ILE A 312 9.53 -11.47 -0.42
N ASP A 313 9.64 -11.75 -1.71
CA ASP A 313 10.23 -10.80 -2.66
C ASP A 313 9.25 -9.68 -3.02
N GLY A 314 9.71 -8.43 -2.91
CA GLY A 314 9.00 -7.23 -3.38
C GLY A 314 9.51 -6.71 -4.73
N MET A 315 10.35 -7.49 -5.43
CA MET A 315 11.00 -7.13 -6.70
C MET A 315 11.87 -5.86 -6.65
N ILE A 316 12.36 -5.50 -5.47
CA ILE A 316 13.29 -4.37 -5.32
C ILE A 316 14.59 -4.67 -6.09
N ASN A 317 15.05 -3.72 -6.90
CA ASN A 317 16.25 -3.89 -7.73
C ASN A 317 17.51 -3.99 -6.85
N GLU A 318 18.42 -4.92 -7.16
CA GLU A 318 19.68 -5.11 -6.42
C GLU A 318 20.51 -3.81 -6.29
N ARG A 319 20.45 -2.91 -7.28
CA ARG A 319 21.13 -1.61 -7.23
C ARG A 319 20.68 -0.76 -6.05
N ILE A 320 19.42 -0.88 -5.63
CA ILE A 320 18.86 -0.15 -4.48
C ILE A 320 19.39 -0.74 -3.18
N TYR A 321 19.47 -2.07 -3.07
CA TYR A 321 20.12 -2.73 -1.94
C TYR A 321 21.57 -2.27 -1.78
N LYS A 322 22.32 -2.20 -2.89
CA LYS A 322 23.72 -1.73 -2.88
C LYS A 322 23.85 -0.30 -2.37
N LYS A 323 22.90 0.58 -2.70
CA LYS A 323 22.90 1.98 -2.21
C LYS A 323 22.75 2.10 -0.70
N ILE A 324 22.06 1.17 -0.05
CA ILE A 324 21.94 1.12 1.41
C ILE A 324 22.99 0.20 2.07
N GLY A 325 24.05 -0.18 1.34
CA GLY A 325 25.11 -1.05 1.86
C GLY A 325 24.63 -2.47 2.15
N ARG A 326 23.72 -3.00 1.31
CA ARG A 326 23.15 -4.35 1.43
C ARG A 326 23.27 -5.12 0.12
N THR A 327 23.17 -6.44 0.20
CA THR A 327 23.16 -7.33 -0.96
C THR A 327 21.81 -8.03 -1.06
N ARG A 328 21.23 -8.02 -2.26
CA ARG A 328 20.05 -8.86 -2.55
C ARG A 328 20.57 -10.28 -2.73
N LYS A 329 20.17 -11.21 -1.87
CA LYS A 329 20.36 -12.63 -2.19
C LYS A 329 19.38 -13.06 -3.25
N GLY A 330 19.77 -13.99 -4.11
CA GLY A 330 18.87 -14.63 -5.06
C GLY A 330 17.72 -15.28 -4.30
N MET A 331 16.62 -14.54 -4.17
CA MET A 331 15.45 -14.98 -3.43
C MET A 331 14.62 -15.85 -4.36
N LYS A 332 14.37 -17.09 -3.96
CA LYS A 332 13.09 -17.71 -4.31
C LYS A 332 11.99 -16.82 -3.72
N SER A 333 10.84 -16.71 -4.37
CA SER A 333 9.78 -15.74 -4.04
C SER A 333 9.36 -15.72 -2.56
N ILE A 334 9.59 -16.82 -1.83
CA ILE A 334 9.29 -16.98 -0.40
C ILE A 334 10.48 -17.70 0.27
N ASN A 335 10.99 -17.16 1.38
CA ASN A 335 12.00 -17.81 2.22
C ASN A 335 11.51 -17.88 3.67
N ARG A 336 11.56 -19.08 4.26
CA ARG A 336 11.28 -19.31 5.69
C ARG A 336 12.57 -19.15 6.49
N ILE A 337 12.57 -18.27 7.49
CA ILE A 337 13.68 -18.10 8.42
C ILE A 337 13.25 -18.73 9.75
N LYS A 338 13.91 -19.82 10.13
CA LYS A 338 13.78 -20.42 11.46
C LYS A 338 14.93 -19.90 12.33
N LYS A 339 14.62 -19.53 13.57
CA LYS A 339 15.64 -19.33 14.60
C LYS A 339 16.28 -20.66 14.97
#